data_AF-A0A074VRX0-F1
#
_entry.id   AF-A0A074VRX0-F1
#
_cell.length_a   1.000
_cell.length_b   1.000
_cell.length_c   1.000
_cell.angle_alpha   90.00
_cell.angle_beta   90.00
_cell.angle_gamma   90.00
#
_symmetry.space_group_name_H-M   'P 1'
#
loop_
_entity.id
_entity.type
_entity.pdbx_description
1 polymer ?
#
loop_
_entity_poly.entity_id
_entity_poly.type
_entity_poly.pdbx_seq_one_letter_code
_entity_poly.pdbx_strand_id
1 'polypeptide(L)'
;MTDCTRIKAVVYHIAEEKTMRQLYVHTGIRCEQCGQCPILGIRWHCNNCPDFDLCSTCEAQPLHPKTHVFTKIKIPISFLGQNHQVQDVSYPGDPMAQWPALRTSLKKELAFDSGFEDLEIQVFYDQFGCKANIAYPEDPMQIGLAIDRHAFNKLMMSPTWKRPAEPSVLYDRMFSFYDTDNNGLIGFKEYVLGIAYLRRPNKQNSLDRVFLGYDFDGDGYISRRDFIRMLSAKYAVQKKLVEDAIRVAEIDMVTYTSNIVRSSQPISAAFAQEDVPPGQTR
;
A
#
# COMPACT_ATOMS: atom_id res chain seq x y z
N MET A 1 -50.75 -11.35 2.21
CA MET A 1 -49.96 -11.56 0.98
C MET A 1 -48.53 -10.99 1.04
N THR A 2 -48.10 -10.37 2.16
CA THR A 2 -46.79 -9.71 2.30
C THR A 2 -45.66 -10.60 2.84
N ASP A 3 -45.99 -11.77 3.39
CA ASP A 3 -45.02 -12.65 4.07
C ASP A 3 -44.23 -13.55 3.09
N CYS A 4 -44.90 -14.05 2.05
CA CYS A 4 -44.30 -14.94 1.06
C CYS A 4 -43.22 -14.24 0.22
N THR A 5 -43.35 -12.93 -0.02
CA THR A 5 -42.36 -12.11 -0.73
C THR A 5 -41.11 -11.89 0.10
N ARG A 6 -41.23 -11.70 1.42
CA ARG A 6 -40.07 -11.58 2.32
C ARG A 6 -39.32 -12.90 2.45
N ILE A 7 -40.03 -14.01 2.56
CA ILE A 7 -39.43 -15.35 2.61
C ILE A 7 -38.69 -15.66 1.31
N LYS A 8 -39.27 -15.35 0.13
CA LYS A 8 -38.58 -15.51 -1.15
C LYS A 8 -37.30 -14.68 -1.23
N ALA A 9 -37.32 -13.42 -0.80
CA ALA A 9 -36.13 -12.58 -0.80
C ALA A 9 -35.01 -13.13 0.11
N VAL A 10 -35.36 -13.63 1.30
CA VAL A 10 -34.40 -14.27 2.22
C VAL A 10 -33.82 -15.54 1.61
N VAL A 11 -34.64 -16.38 0.98
CA VAL A 11 -34.16 -17.62 0.32
C VAL A 11 -33.22 -17.30 -0.85
N TYR A 12 -33.54 -16.28 -1.66
CA TYR A 12 -32.65 -15.82 -2.73
C TYR A 12 -31.31 -15.33 -2.18
N HIS A 13 -31.33 -14.53 -1.11
CA HIS A 13 -30.10 -14.06 -0.46
C HIS A 13 -29.27 -15.22 0.12
N ILE A 14 -29.90 -16.19 0.76
CA ILE A 14 -29.20 -17.37 1.30
C ILE A 14 -28.59 -18.20 0.16
N ALA A 15 -29.33 -18.39 -0.94
CA ALA A 15 -28.85 -19.13 -2.11
C ALA A 15 -27.66 -18.41 -2.77
N GLU A 16 -27.73 -17.09 -2.92
CA GLU A 16 -26.66 -16.24 -3.45
C GLU A 16 -25.43 -16.21 -2.54
N GLU A 17 -25.62 -16.09 -1.23
CA GLU A 17 -24.50 -16.12 -0.27
C GLU A 17 -23.82 -17.49 -0.26
N LYS A 18 -24.61 -18.57 -0.41
CA LYS A 18 -24.10 -19.94 -0.49
C LYS A 18 -23.33 -20.20 -1.79
N THR A 19 -23.81 -19.69 -2.94
CA THR A 19 -23.05 -19.78 -4.20
C THR A 19 -21.80 -18.91 -4.18
N MET A 20 -21.85 -17.69 -3.64
CA MET A 20 -20.68 -16.82 -3.50
C MET A 20 -19.59 -17.44 -2.59
N ARG A 21 -19.99 -18.13 -1.51
CA ARG A 21 -19.05 -18.90 -0.67
C ARG A 21 -18.40 -20.06 -1.43
N GLN A 22 -19.06 -20.63 -2.42
CA GLN A 22 -18.52 -21.73 -3.23
C GLN A 22 -17.70 -21.26 -4.44
N LEU A 23 -17.98 -20.06 -4.97
CA LEU A 23 -17.31 -19.49 -6.14
C LEU A 23 -15.92 -18.93 -5.82
N TYR A 24 -15.76 -18.27 -4.67
CA TYR A 24 -14.47 -17.68 -4.28
C TYR A 24 -13.69 -18.65 -3.40
N VAL A 25 -12.77 -19.38 -4.02
CA VAL A 25 -11.93 -20.38 -3.35
C VAL A 25 -10.50 -19.84 -3.21
N HIS A 26 -10.06 -19.60 -1.97
CA HIS A 26 -8.69 -19.19 -1.69
C HIS A 26 -7.80 -20.42 -1.51
N THR A 27 -7.38 -21.01 -2.62
CA THR A 27 -6.51 -22.20 -2.65
C THR A 27 -5.18 -21.95 -1.93
N GLY A 28 -4.73 -22.93 -1.14
CA GLY A 28 -3.50 -22.83 -0.34
C GLY A 28 -3.59 -21.97 0.93
N ILE A 29 -4.73 -21.32 1.20
CA ILE A 29 -4.91 -20.47 2.38
C ILE A 29 -5.71 -21.22 3.45
N ARG A 30 -5.15 -21.26 4.66
CA ARG A 30 -5.75 -21.88 5.84
C ARG A 30 -6.27 -20.81 6.79
N CYS A 31 -7.44 -21.03 7.36
CA CYS A 31 -7.87 -20.27 8.52
C CYS A 31 -7.08 -20.72 9.74
N GLU A 32 -6.32 -19.82 10.36
CA GLU A 32 -5.45 -20.13 11.51
C GLU A 32 -6.24 -20.53 12.77
N GLN A 33 -7.53 -20.17 12.83
CA GLN A 33 -8.36 -20.45 13.99
C GLN A 33 -9.12 -21.79 13.91
N CYS A 34 -9.73 -22.10 12.76
CA CYS A 34 -10.52 -23.33 12.60
C CYS A 34 -9.85 -24.38 11.72
N GLY A 35 -8.69 -24.07 11.15
CA GLY A 35 -7.95 -24.96 10.27
C GLY A 35 -8.58 -25.18 8.89
N GLN A 36 -9.70 -24.51 8.57
CA GLN A 36 -10.36 -24.63 7.27
C GLN A 36 -9.40 -24.25 6.14
N CYS A 37 -9.20 -25.17 5.18
CA CYS A 37 -8.33 -24.97 4.02
C CYS A 37 -8.92 -25.76 2.84
N PRO A 38 -9.18 -25.12 1.67
CA PRO A 38 -9.02 -23.68 1.41
C PRO A 38 -10.10 -22.83 2.13
N ILE A 39 -9.79 -21.56 2.39
CA ILE A 39 -10.82 -20.60 2.84
C ILE A 39 -11.84 -20.40 1.70
N LEU A 40 -13.12 -20.59 2.03
CA LEU A 40 -14.25 -20.46 1.11
C LEU A 40 -14.98 -19.12 1.33
N GLY A 41 -15.23 -18.39 0.26
CA GLY A 41 -15.85 -17.08 0.29
C GLY A 41 -14.85 -15.96 0.55
N ILE A 42 -14.98 -15.26 1.68
CA ILE A 42 -14.16 -14.09 2.00
C ILE A 42 -13.00 -14.53 2.90
N ARG A 43 -11.78 -14.18 2.50
CA ARG A 43 -10.57 -14.25 3.33
C ARG A 43 -10.38 -12.94 4.08
N TRP A 44 -10.12 -13.04 5.39
CA TRP A 44 -9.77 -11.92 6.24
C TRP A 44 -8.30 -12.05 6.64
N HIS A 45 -7.45 -11.20 6.05
CA HIS A 45 -6.01 -11.20 6.33
C HIS A 45 -5.68 -10.15 7.39
N CYS A 46 -5.00 -10.53 8.46
CA CYS A 46 -4.56 -9.60 9.48
C CYS A 46 -3.33 -8.83 8.98
N ASN A 47 -3.39 -7.50 8.91
CA ASN A 47 -2.24 -6.69 8.51
C ASN A 47 -1.21 -6.50 9.62
N ASN A 48 -1.54 -6.89 10.86
CA ASN A 48 -0.70 -6.71 12.03
C ASN A 48 0.04 -8.01 12.43
N CYS A 49 -0.41 -9.16 11.96
CA CYS A 49 0.18 -10.46 12.28
C CYS A 49 0.78 -11.10 11.02
N PRO A 50 1.94 -11.77 11.14
CA PRO A 50 2.52 -12.53 10.03
C PRO A 50 1.58 -13.68 9.65
N ASP A 51 1.26 -13.77 8.36
CA ASP A 51 0.56 -14.90 7.72
C ASP A 51 -0.72 -15.35 8.45
N PHE A 52 -1.45 -14.40 9.04
CA PHE A 52 -2.62 -14.72 9.84
C PHE A 52 -3.90 -14.46 9.05
N ASP A 53 -4.54 -15.54 8.64
CA ASP A 53 -5.78 -15.52 7.88
C ASP A 53 -6.94 -16.13 8.65
N LEU A 54 -8.11 -15.50 8.55
CA LEU A 54 -9.36 -15.99 9.11
C LEU A 54 -10.41 -16.17 8.01
N CYS A 55 -11.24 -17.19 8.15
CA CYS A 55 -12.50 -17.26 7.41
C CYS A 55 -13.54 -16.35 8.05
N SER A 56 -14.60 -15.99 7.31
CA SER A 56 -15.67 -15.12 7.83
C SER A 56 -16.30 -15.59 9.14
N THR A 57 -16.34 -16.90 9.39
CA THR A 57 -16.90 -17.43 10.64
C THR A 57 -15.99 -17.14 11.83
N CYS A 58 -14.67 -17.21 11.64
CA CYS A 58 -13.70 -16.96 12.70
C CYS A 58 -13.42 -15.47 12.91
N GLU A 59 -13.47 -14.65 11.85
CA GLU A 59 -13.39 -13.19 11.99
C GLU A 59 -14.56 -12.62 12.79
N ALA A 60 -15.78 -13.15 12.62
CA ALA A 60 -16.95 -12.74 13.39
C ALA A 60 -16.89 -13.10 14.89
N GLN A 61 -15.86 -13.86 15.31
CA GLN A 61 -15.66 -14.28 16.70
C GLN A 61 -14.51 -13.47 17.33
N PRO A 62 -14.56 -13.20 18.65
CA PRO A 62 -13.51 -12.45 19.35
C PRO A 62 -12.29 -13.34 19.66
N LEU A 63 -11.82 -14.10 18.67
CA LEU A 63 -10.72 -15.07 18.80
C LEU A 63 -9.35 -14.48 18.44
N HIS A 64 -9.33 -13.26 17.90
CA HIS A 64 -8.13 -12.50 17.57
C HIS A 64 -8.20 -11.10 18.21
N PRO A 65 -7.07 -10.45 18.56
CA PRO A 65 -7.06 -9.11 19.13
C PRO A 65 -7.88 -8.11 18.30
N LYS A 66 -8.87 -7.48 18.94
CA LYS A 66 -9.80 -6.54 18.27
C LYS A 66 -9.13 -5.26 17.77
N THR A 67 -7.92 -4.98 18.23
CA THR A 67 -7.11 -3.83 17.79
C THR A 67 -6.39 -4.07 16.47
N HIS A 68 -6.36 -5.31 15.97
CA HIS A 68 -5.71 -5.64 14.71
C HIS A 68 -6.64 -5.36 13.52
N VAL A 69 -6.06 -4.78 12.47
CA VAL A 69 -6.76 -4.39 11.25
C VAL A 69 -6.76 -5.56 10.27
N PHE A 70 -7.95 -5.92 9.79
CA PHE A 70 -8.13 -6.96 8.79
C PHE A 70 -8.41 -6.38 7.39
N THR A 71 -7.70 -6.89 6.39
CA THR A 71 -8.01 -6.70 4.98
C THR A 71 -9.04 -7.73 4.53
N LYS A 72 -10.14 -7.24 3.95
CA LYS A 72 -11.22 -8.08 3.39
C LYS A 72 -10.92 -8.44 1.94
N ILE A 73 -10.51 -9.67 1.69
CA ILE A 73 -10.18 -10.18 0.35
C ILE A 73 -11.32 -11.05 -0.15
N LYS A 74 -12.08 -10.54 -1.13
CA LYS A 74 -13.25 -11.25 -1.71
C LYS A 74 -12.88 -12.11 -2.92
N ILE A 75 -11.97 -11.65 -3.75
CA ILE A 75 -11.56 -12.31 -4.98
C ILE A 75 -10.20 -12.95 -4.71
N PRO A 76 -10.00 -14.26 -4.98
CA PRO A 76 -8.70 -14.90 -4.83
C PRO A 76 -7.63 -14.16 -5.63
N ILE A 77 -6.65 -13.60 -4.93
CA ILE A 77 -5.49 -12.97 -5.54
C ILE A 77 -4.48 -14.10 -5.79
N SER A 78 -3.98 -14.23 -7.03
CA SER A 78 -2.91 -15.18 -7.35
C SER A 78 -1.72 -15.00 -6.40
N PHE A 79 -1.12 -16.11 -6.00
CA PHE A 79 -0.09 -16.22 -4.95
C PHE A 79 1.06 -15.19 -5.06
N LEU A 80 1.37 -14.71 -6.27
CA LEU A 80 2.38 -13.68 -6.58
C LEU A 80 2.14 -12.29 -5.96
N GLY A 81 1.01 -12.06 -5.27
CA GLY A 81 0.65 -10.78 -4.66
C GLY A 81 0.60 -10.76 -3.14
N GLN A 82 1.00 -11.85 -2.47
CA GLN A 82 0.94 -11.95 -1.01
C GLN A 82 2.32 -11.62 -0.44
N ASN A 83 2.52 -10.41 0.07
CA ASN A 83 3.76 -10.03 0.72
C ASN A 83 3.89 -10.77 2.06
N HIS A 84 4.45 -11.98 2.06
CA HIS A 84 4.75 -12.73 3.30
C HIS A 84 5.98 -12.19 4.05
N GLN A 85 6.64 -11.15 3.52
CA GLN A 85 7.67 -10.43 4.25
C GLN A 85 7.02 -9.36 5.14
N VAL A 86 7.00 -9.62 6.45
CA VAL A 86 6.81 -8.56 7.47
C VAL A 86 7.92 -7.54 7.25
N GLN A 87 7.57 -6.41 6.62
CA GLN A 87 8.50 -5.29 6.55
C GLN A 87 8.61 -4.69 7.95
N ASP A 88 9.83 -4.53 8.45
CA ASP A 88 10.07 -3.79 9.68
C ASP A 88 9.51 -2.38 9.50
N VAL A 89 8.61 -1.98 10.41
CA VAL A 89 8.01 -0.66 10.42
C VAL A 89 9.12 0.38 10.60
N SER A 90 9.47 1.08 9.52
CA SER A 90 10.55 2.07 9.52
C SER A 90 10.01 3.44 9.13
N TYR A 91 9.91 4.31 10.12
CA TYR A 91 9.63 5.74 9.93
C TYR A 91 10.96 6.51 9.92
N PRO A 92 11.18 7.46 9.01
CA PRO A 92 12.35 8.34 9.08
C PRO A 92 12.31 9.29 10.28
N GLY A 93 11.12 9.71 10.70
CA GLY A 93 10.89 10.52 11.90
C GLY A 93 10.61 9.68 13.14
N ASP A 94 10.19 10.36 14.21
CA ASP A 94 9.84 9.73 15.49
C ASP A 94 8.33 9.46 15.58
N PRO A 95 7.88 8.20 15.46
CA PRO A 95 6.46 7.86 15.56
C PRO A 95 5.91 7.95 16.99
N MET A 96 6.77 8.02 18.02
CA MET A 96 6.38 8.08 19.43
C MET A 96 6.41 9.51 19.98
N ALA A 97 6.93 10.47 19.21
CA ALA A 97 6.96 11.86 19.60
C ALA A 97 5.54 12.44 19.73
N GLN A 98 5.31 13.15 20.83
CA GLN A 98 4.07 13.88 21.06
C GLN A 98 4.19 15.28 20.46
N TRP A 99 3.53 15.50 19.33
CA TRP A 99 3.53 16.78 18.64
C TRP A 99 2.40 17.67 19.16
N PRO A 100 2.64 18.98 19.38
CA PRO A 100 1.58 19.92 19.74
C PRO A 100 0.49 19.93 18.67
N ALA A 101 -0.76 20.11 19.08
CA ALA A 101 -1.87 20.24 18.15
C ALA A 101 -1.65 21.41 17.18
N LEU A 102 -1.95 21.18 15.90
CA LEU A 102 -1.85 22.22 14.88
C LEU A 102 -2.76 23.40 15.22
N ARG A 103 -2.23 24.63 15.13
CA ARG A 103 -2.98 25.87 15.40
C ARG A 103 -4.25 25.92 14.55
N THR A 104 -5.38 26.29 15.15
CA THR A 104 -6.68 26.31 14.47
C THR A 104 -6.72 27.25 13.26
N SER A 105 -6.03 28.39 13.32
CA SER A 105 -5.92 29.32 12.19
C SER A 105 -5.22 28.69 10.99
N LEU A 106 -4.07 28.05 11.23
CA LEU A 106 -3.25 27.40 10.21
C LEU A 106 -3.96 26.19 9.59
N LYS A 107 -4.69 25.42 10.41
CA LYS A 107 -5.52 24.30 9.93
C LYS A 107 -6.57 24.77 8.91
N LYS A 108 -7.28 25.87 9.22
CA LYS A 108 -8.29 26.45 8.33
C LYS A 108 -7.69 27.02 7.04
N GLU A 109 -6.52 27.66 7.13
CA GLU A 109 -5.79 28.14 5.96
C GLU A 109 -5.43 26.98 5.02
N LEU A 110 -4.83 25.91 5.56
CA LEU A 110 -4.46 24.74 4.76
C LEU A 110 -5.67 24.01 4.18
N ALA A 111 -6.77 23.90 4.93
CA ALA A 111 -8.02 23.32 4.45
C ALA A 111 -8.55 24.11 3.23
N PHE A 112 -8.53 25.45 3.30
CA PHE A 112 -8.93 26.32 2.21
C PHE A 112 -8.02 26.16 0.98
N ASP A 113 -6.70 26.22 1.15
CA ASP A 113 -5.74 26.15 0.03
C ASP A 113 -5.74 24.77 -0.65
N SER A 114 -5.82 23.71 0.14
CA SER A 114 -5.75 22.33 -0.35
C SER A 114 -7.09 21.79 -0.85
N GLY A 115 -8.21 22.27 -0.29
CA GLY A 115 -9.55 21.74 -0.51
C GLY A 115 -9.86 20.48 0.31
N PHE A 116 -9.05 20.17 1.33
CA PHE A 116 -9.29 19.08 2.27
C PHE A 116 -10.12 19.55 3.48
N GLU A 117 -10.75 18.60 4.17
CA GLU A 117 -11.44 18.87 5.43
C GLU A 117 -10.45 19.08 6.60
N ASP A 118 -10.87 19.82 7.63
CA ASP A 118 -10.06 20.08 8.84
C ASP A 118 -9.54 18.79 9.51
N LEU A 119 -10.33 17.71 9.46
CA LEU A 119 -9.94 16.41 10.01
C LEU A 119 -8.82 15.77 9.19
N GLU A 120 -8.88 15.87 7.85
CA GLU A 120 -7.83 15.34 6.97
C GLU A 120 -6.51 16.08 7.19
N ILE A 121 -6.57 17.41 7.36
CA ILE A 121 -5.37 18.21 7.69
C ILE A 121 -4.73 17.74 9.01
N GLN A 122 -5.54 17.44 10.03
CA GLN A 122 -5.03 16.88 11.28
C GLN A 122 -4.36 15.52 11.06
N VAL A 123 -5.01 14.62 10.30
CA VAL A 123 -4.44 13.30 9.99
C VAL A 123 -3.11 13.44 9.21
N PHE A 124 -3.02 14.38 8.28
CA PHE A 124 -1.77 14.64 7.56
C PHE A 124 -0.69 15.19 8.47
N TYR A 125 -1.04 16.02 9.45
CA TYR A 125 -0.09 16.54 10.43
C TYR A 125 0.48 15.42 11.30
N ASP A 126 -0.37 14.53 11.81
CA ASP A 126 0.06 13.39 12.61
C ASP A 126 0.97 12.45 11.79
N GLN A 127 0.62 12.20 10.52
CA GLN A 127 1.47 11.42 9.60
C GLN A 127 2.78 12.12 9.27
N PHE A 128 2.78 13.45 9.13
CA PHE A 128 3.96 14.22 8.79
C PHE A 128 4.98 14.16 9.93
N GLY A 129 4.54 14.18 11.20
CA GLY A 129 5.43 14.01 12.35
C GLY A 129 6.21 12.69 12.32
N CYS A 130 5.60 11.60 11.84
CA CYS A 130 6.30 10.32 11.67
C CYS A 130 7.26 10.32 10.47
N LYS A 131 7.08 11.22 9.50
CA LYS A 131 7.88 11.25 8.25
C LYS A 131 9.04 12.24 8.33
N ALA A 132 8.82 13.38 8.99
CA ALA A 132 9.80 14.44 9.15
C ALA A 132 10.96 13.98 10.03
N ASN A 133 12.18 14.16 9.54
CA ASN A 133 13.39 13.64 10.19
C ASN A 133 14.35 14.76 10.64
N ILE A 134 14.11 16.00 10.23
CA ILE A 134 15.00 17.12 10.49
C ILE A 134 14.24 18.32 11.04
N ALA A 135 14.91 19.09 11.89
CA ALA A 135 14.40 20.37 12.37
C ALA A 135 14.42 21.40 11.23
N TYR A 136 13.40 22.25 11.18
CA TYR A 136 13.30 23.34 10.21
C TYR A 136 13.25 24.70 10.92
N PRO A 137 14.41 25.34 11.18
CA PRO A 137 14.48 26.56 11.99
C PRO A 137 13.79 27.78 11.35
N GLU A 138 13.86 27.88 10.03
CA GLU A 138 13.28 28.99 9.24
C GLU A 138 11.86 28.66 8.74
N ASP A 139 11.17 27.73 9.40
CA ASP A 139 9.83 27.29 9.00
C ASP A 139 8.81 28.46 9.04
N PRO A 140 8.25 28.87 7.90
CA PRO A 140 7.24 29.93 7.83
C PRO A 140 6.00 29.64 8.69
N MET A 141 5.71 28.35 8.92
CA MET A 141 4.55 27.88 9.68
C MET A 141 4.82 27.69 11.16
N GLN A 142 6.09 27.78 11.59
CA GLN A 142 6.51 27.56 12.97
C GLN A 142 6.10 26.19 13.56
N ILE A 143 6.07 25.15 12.71
CA ILE A 143 5.98 23.74 13.10
C ILE A 143 7.37 23.24 13.47
N GLY A 144 8.40 23.69 12.74
CA GLY A 144 9.81 23.43 13.06
C GLY A 144 10.31 22.06 12.60
N LEU A 145 9.59 21.40 11.68
CA LEU A 145 9.92 20.08 11.16
C LEU A 145 9.89 20.08 9.63
N ALA A 146 10.79 19.31 9.03
CA ALA A 146 10.78 19.05 7.60
C ALA A 146 11.19 17.62 7.26
N ILE A 147 10.89 17.22 6.02
CA ILE A 147 11.40 16.00 5.42
C ILE A 147 12.57 16.39 4.52
N ASP A 148 13.77 15.89 4.81
CA ASP A 148 14.91 16.07 3.91
C ASP A 148 14.87 15.08 2.74
N ARG A 149 15.78 15.29 1.78
CA ARG A 149 15.92 14.42 0.61
C ARG A 149 16.24 12.96 0.94
N HIS A 150 16.96 12.71 2.04
CA HIS A 150 17.31 11.35 2.44
C HIS A 150 16.09 10.58 2.97
N ALA A 151 15.32 11.21 3.85
CA ALA A 151 14.08 10.68 4.39
C ALA A 151 13.03 10.50 3.29
N PHE A 152 12.90 11.46 2.36
CA PHE A 152 12.01 11.32 1.22
C PHE A 152 12.36 10.09 0.38
N ASN A 153 13.63 9.90 0.02
CA ASN A 153 14.07 8.72 -0.72
C ASN A 153 13.78 7.43 0.06
N LYS A 154 14.01 7.42 1.39
CA LYS A 154 13.69 6.27 2.25
C LYS A 154 12.19 5.93 2.25
N LEU A 155 11.30 6.93 2.15
CA LEU A 155 9.84 6.74 2.10
C LEU A 155 9.34 6.29 0.73
N MET A 156 10.01 6.70 -0.35
CA MET A 156 9.57 6.46 -1.72
C MET A 156 10.17 5.18 -2.35
N MET A 157 11.18 4.60 -1.71
CA MET A 157 11.89 3.42 -2.19
C MET A 157 11.51 2.18 -1.40
N SER A 158 11.49 1.04 -2.08
CA SER A 158 11.20 -0.23 -1.41
C SER A 158 12.25 -0.51 -0.32
N PRO A 159 11.86 -0.93 0.89
CA PRO A 159 12.80 -1.25 1.95
C PRO A 159 13.71 -2.44 1.62
N THR A 160 13.32 -3.27 0.65
CA THR A 160 14.08 -4.41 0.11
C THR A 160 15.27 -3.99 -0.76
N TRP A 161 15.36 -2.73 -1.19
CA TRP A 161 16.44 -2.26 -2.06
C TRP A 161 17.73 -2.01 -1.27
N LYS A 162 18.86 -2.50 -1.81
CA LYS A 162 20.19 -2.29 -1.23
C LYS A 162 20.46 -0.79 -1.02
N ARG A 163 20.97 -0.45 0.16
CA ARG A 163 21.38 0.92 0.52
C ARG A 163 22.90 1.08 0.39
N PRO A 164 23.40 2.24 -0.09
CA PRO A 164 22.62 3.40 -0.51
C PRO A 164 21.89 3.15 -1.82
N ALA A 165 20.68 3.67 -1.89
CA ALA A 165 19.90 3.77 -3.10
C ALA A 165 20.72 4.46 -4.21
N GLU A 166 20.78 3.87 -5.39
CA GLU A 166 21.31 4.59 -6.55
C GLU A 166 20.46 5.85 -6.79
N PRO A 167 21.09 7.01 -7.01
CA PRO A 167 20.37 8.25 -7.27
C PRO A 167 19.49 8.06 -8.51
N SER A 168 18.19 8.27 -8.34
CA SER A 168 17.22 8.18 -9.43
C SER A 168 16.70 9.56 -9.71
N VAL A 169 16.91 10.00 -10.94
CA VAL A 169 16.38 11.24 -11.48
C VAL A 169 14.85 11.32 -11.28
N LEU A 170 14.14 10.19 -11.29
CA LEU A 170 12.70 10.16 -11.01
C LEU A 170 12.40 10.67 -9.59
N TYR A 171 13.08 10.12 -8.57
CA TYR A 171 12.87 10.53 -7.18
C TYR A 171 13.34 11.97 -6.96
N ASP A 172 14.38 12.41 -7.67
CA ASP A 172 14.84 13.78 -7.61
C ASP A 172 13.76 14.76 -8.07
N ARG A 173 13.07 14.44 -9.17
CA ARG A 173 11.95 15.26 -9.68
C ARG A 173 10.70 15.14 -8.82
N MET A 174 10.46 13.99 -8.23
CA MET A 174 9.38 13.84 -7.25
C MET A 174 9.63 14.68 -6.00
N PHE A 175 10.88 14.80 -5.54
CA PHE A 175 11.23 15.70 -4.43
C PHE A 175 11.00 17.16 -4.80
N SER A 176 11.54 17.62 -5.94
CA SER A 176 11.34 19.00 -6.44
C SER A 176 9.90 19.34 -6.75
N PHE A 177 9.02 18.35 -6.94
CA PHE A 177 7.59 18.58 -7.08
C PHE A 177 6.94 19.05 -5.76
N TYR A 178 7.45 18.59 -4.61
CA TYR A 178 7.00 19.04 -3.30
C TYR A 178 7.73 20.31 -2.85
N ASP A 179 9.06 20.35 -2.98
CA ASP A 179 9.92 21.48 -2.60
C ASP A 179 9.73 22.65 -3.58
N THR A 180 8.78 23.53 -3.27
CA THR A 180 8.33 24.62 -4.14
C THR A 180 9.17 25.87 -3.98
N ASP A 181 9.77 26.08 -2.82
CA ASP A 181 10.68 27.20 -2.55
C ASP A 181 12.15 26.84 -2.84
N ASN A 182 12.44 25.59 -3.20
CA ASN A 182 13.77 25.05 -3.53
C ASN A 182 14.76 25.16 -2.36
N ASN A 183 14.27 25.09 -1.13
CA ASN A 183 15.11 25.15 0.07
C ASN A 183 15.77 23.79 0.39
N GLY A 184 15.46 22.73 -0.37
CA GLY A 184 16.00 21.38 -0.17
C GLY A 184 15.31 20.58 0.95
N LEU A 185 14.20 21.09 1.47
CA LEU A 185 13.38 20.54 2.54
C LEU A 185 11.92 20.52 2.07
N ILE A 186 11.14 19.54 2.55
CA ILE A 186 9.69 19.54 2.34
C ILE A 186 9.03 19.93 3.66
N GLY A 187 8.49 21.15 3.70
CA GLY A 187 7.69 21.64 4.83
C GLY A 187 6.29 21.05 4.87
N PHE A 188 5.54 21.32 5.94
CA PHE A 188 4.18 20.77 6.08
C PHE A 188 3.19 21.31 5.04
N LYS A 189 3.24 22.61 4.72
CA LYS A 189 2.38 23.21 3.66
C LYS A 189 2.65 22.56 2.32
N GLU A 190 3.91 22.38 1.96
CA GLU A 190 4.33 21.72 0.72
C GLU A 190 3.88 20.28 0.64
N TYR A 191 4.05 19.52 1.73
CA TYR A 191 3.55 18.16 1.86
C TYR A 191 2.03 18.07 1.59
N VAL A 192 1.23 18.92 2.24
CA VAL A 192 -0.23 18.95 2.09
C VAL A 192 -0.64 19.35 0.68
N LEU A 193 -0.04 20.41 0.12
CA LEU A 193 -0.36 20.90 -1.22
C LEU A 193 0.05 19.88 -2.31
N GLY A 194 1.16 19.16 -2.13
CA GLY A 194 1.56 18.09 -3.02
C GLY A 194 0.58 16.91 -3.00
N ILE A 195 0.08 16.51 -1.82
CA ILE A 195 -0.97 15.48 -1.71
C ILE A 195 -2.28 15.95 -2.32
N ALA A 196 -2.68 17.20 -2.07
CA ALA A 196 -3.88 17.81 -2.64
C ALA A 196 -3.83 17.73 -4.17
N TYR A 197 -2.69 18.06 -4.75
CA TYR A 197 -2.48 17.95 -6.18
C TYR A 197 -2.68 16.51 -6.70
N LEU A 198 -2.08 15.51 -6.05
CA LEU A 198 -2.15 14.11 -6.50
C LEU A 198 -3.55 13.51 -6.39
N ARG A 199 -4.37 14.01 -5.47
CA ARG A 199 -5.75 13.53 -5.23
C ARG A 199 -6.82 14.29 -6.02
N ARG A 200 -6.50 15.46 -6.61
CA ARG A 200 -7.50 16.28 -7.31
C ARG A 200 -7.97 15.60 -8.61
N PRO A 201 -9.30 15.49 -8.83
CA PRO A 201 -9.85 14.89 -10.05
C PRO A 201 -9.67 15.79 -11.29
N ASN A 202 -9.66 17.12 -11.11
CA ASN A 202 -9.51 18.08 -12.21
C ASN A 202 -8.03 18.41 -12.48
N LYS A 203 -7.46 17.73 -13.47
CA LYS A 203 -6.04 17.83 -13.86
C LYS A 203 -5.67 19.09 -14.67
N GLN A 204 -6.62 19.93 -15.09
CA GLN A 204 -6.33 21.05 -16.01
C GLN A 204 -5.44 22.13 -15.37
N ASN A 205 -5.74 22.60 -14.16
CA ASN A 205 -4.87 23.53 -13.42
C ASN A 205 -3.61 22.86 -12.86
N SER A 206 -3.44 21.57 -13.14
CA SER A 206 -2.36 20.74 -12.60
C SER A 206 -1.19 20.63 -13.58
N LEU A 207 -1.46 20.74 -14.89
CA LEU A 207 -0.47 20.43 -15.93
C LEU A 207 0.83 21.22 -15.81
N ASP A 208 0.80 22.45 -15.31
CA ASP A 208 1.99 23.29 -15.15
C ASP A 208 3.04 22.65 -14.22
N ARG A 209 2.63 22.04 -13.11
CA ARG A 209 3.56 21.36 -12.19
C ARG A 209 4.11 20.06 -12.78
N VAL A 210 3.28 19.33 -13.53
CA VAL A 210 3.74 18.12 -14.23
C VAL A 210 4.71 18.50 -15.35
N PHE A 211 4.40 19.56 -16.10
CA PHE A 211 5.26 20.09 -17.15
C PHE A 211 6.61 20.47 -16.56
N LEU A 212 6.62 21.26 -15.48
CA LEU A 212 7.83 21.61 -14.76
C LEU A 212 8.55 20.35 -14.31
N GLY A 213 7.87 19.32 -13.81
CA GLY A 213 8.50 18.04 -13.45
C GLY A 213 9.25 17.33 -14.58
N TYR A 214 8.83 17.52 -15.84
CA TYR A 214 9.48 16.92 -17.03
C TYR A 214 10.57 17.80 -17.65
N ASP A 215 10.47 19.12 -17.56
CA ASP A 215 11.46 20.07 -18.09
C ASP A 215 12.73 20.11 -17.19
N PHE A 216 13.81 19.44 -17.61
CA PHE A 216 15.01 19.28 -16.77
C PHE A 216 15.99 20.45 -16.88
N ASP A 217 16.09 21.09 -18.03
CA ASP A 217 16.97 22.23 -18.25
C ASP A 217 16.28 23.58 -17.96
N GLY A 218 14.97 23.56 -17.69
CA GLY A 218 14.20 24.73 -17.27
C GLY A 218 14.04 25.74 -18.39
N ASP A 219 14.11 25.28 -19.65
CA ASP A 219 14.04 26.14 -20.82
C ASP A 219 12.59 26.48 -21.22
N GLY A 220 11.62 25.92 -20.50
CA GLY A 220 10.18 26.08 -20.74
C GLY A 220 9.65 25.15 -21.82
N TYR A 221 10.44 24.19 -22.28
CA TYR A 221 10.07 23.16 -23.26
C TYR A 221 10.36 21.76 -22.71
N ILE A 222 9.63 20.76 -23.22
CA ILE A 222 9.97 19.35 -22.97
C ILE A 222 10.64 18.82 -24.22
N SER A 223 11.97 18.75 -24.19
CA SER A 223 12.74 18.22 -25.32
C SER A 223 12.72 16.69 -25.34
N ARG A 224 13.13 16.11 -26.48
CA ARG A 224 13.36 14.66 -26.59
C ARG A 224 14.35 14.16 -25.53
N ARG A 225 15.34 14.98 -25.15
CA ARG A 225 16.35 14.59 -24.15
C ARG A 225 15.72 14.47 -22.77
N ASP A 226 14.85 15.39 -22.40
CA ASP A 226 14.13 15.42 -21.13
C ASP A 226 13.21 14.22 -20.98
N PHE A 227 12.46 13.94 -22.05
CA PHE A 227 11.55 12.80 -22.08
C PHE A 227 12.31 11.46 -21.97
N ILE A 228 13.42 11.30 -22.70
CA ILE A 228 14.25 10.09 -22.62
C ILE A 228 14.84 9.92 -21.23
N ARG A 229 15.33 11.00 -20.59
CA ARG A 229 15.87 10.96 -19.23
C ARG A 229 14.81 10.49 -18.23
N MET A 230 13.61 11.09 -18.26
CA MET A 230 12.51 10.72 -17.38
C MET A 230 12.06 9.27 -17.61
N LEU A 231 11.86 8.86 -18.86
CA LEU A 231 11.46 7.49 -19.19
C LEU A 231 12.49 6.45 -18.78
N SER A 232 13.78 6.75 -18.97
CA SER A 232 14.87 5.86 -18.57
C SER A 232 14.90 5.67 -17.06
N ALA A 233 14.75 6.76 -16.30
CA ALA A 233 14.67 6.70 -14.84
C ALA A 233 13.44 5.92 -14.36
N LYS A 234 12.27 6.16 -14.96
CA LYS A 234 11.05 5.40 -14.69
C LYS A 234 11.23 3.91 -14.99
N TYR A 235 11.80 3.57 -16.14
CA TYR A 235 12.05 2.18 -16.53
C TYR A 235 12.99 1.49 -15.54
N ALA A 236 14.06 2.16 -15.09
CA ALA A 236 14.98 1.61 -14.09
C ALA A 236 14.28 1.30 -12.76
N VAL A 237 13.45 2.23 -12.25
CA VAL A 237 12.66 2.04 -11.02
C VAL A 237 11.65 0.91 -11.20
N GLN A 238 10.91 0.89 -12.31
CA GLN A 238 9.91 -0.13 -12.60
C GLN A 238 10.55 -1.52 -12.73
N LYS A 239 11.71 -1.63 -13.36
CA LYS A 239 12.45 -2.89 -13.47
C LYS A 239 12.80 -3.45 -12.08
N LYS A 240 13.31 -2.60 -11.17
CA LYS A 240 13.62 -3.02 -9.79
C LYS A 240 12.38 -3.45 -9.01
N LEU A 241 11.24 -2.77 -9.18
CA LEU A 241 9.98 -3.17 -8.56
C LEU A 241 9.50 -4.55 -9.05
N VAL A 242 9.63 -4.82 -10.35
CA VAL A 242 9.28 -6.14 -10.93
C VAL A 242 10.25 -7.21 -10.44
N GLU A 243 11.56 -6.94 -10.41
CA GLU A 243 12.56 -7.87 -9.87
C GLU A 243 12.28 -8.24 -8.41
N ASP A 244 11.87 -7.28 -7.58
CA ASP A 244 11.48 -7.55 -6.20
C ASP A 244 10.19 -8.35 -6.10
N ALA A 245 9.18 -8.06 -6.92
CA ALA A 245 7.96 -8.86 -6.95
C ALA A 245 8.24 -10.32 -7.33
N ILE A 246 9.14 -10.55 -8.29
CA ILE A 246 9.59 -11.89 -8.67
C ILE A 246 10.35 -12.55 -7.51
N ARG A 247 11.26 -11.83 -6.83
CA ARG A 247 12.00 -12.36 -5.69
C ARG A 247 11.08 -12.76 -4.53
N VAL A 248 10.09 -11.93 -4.21
CA VAL A 248 9.08 -12.24 -3.18
C VAL A 248 8.34 -13.51 -3.57
N ALA A 249 7.86 -13.60 -4.81
CA ALA A 249 7.21 -14.79 -5.31
C ALA A 249 8.07 -16.07 -5.22
N GLU A 250 9.37 -15.99 -5.53
CA GLU A 250 10.30 -17.11 -5.41
C GLU A 250 10.47 -17.55 -3.95
N ILE A 251 10.66 -16.60 -3.03
CA ILE A 251 10.79 -16.89 -1.58
C ILE A 251 9.52 -17.54 -1.05
N ASP A 252 8.35 -17.04 -1.44
CA ASP A 252 7.08 -17.59 -1.02
C ASP A 252 6.90 -19.02 -1.51
N MET A 253 7.29 -19.30 -2.77
CA MET A 253 7.25 -20.65 -3.33
C MET A 253 8.22 -21.61 -2.61
N VAL A 254 9.42 -21.15 -2.26
CA VAL A 254 10.43 -21.94 -1.52
C VAL A 254 9.98 -22.18 -0.08
N THR A 255 9.41 -21.19 0.58
CA THR A 255 8.90 -21.31 1.95
C THR A 255 7.72 -22.26 2.01
N TYR A 256 6.80 -22.16 1.04
CA TYR A 256 5.68 -23.08 0.87
C TYR A 256 6.15 -24.53 0.67
N THR A 257 7.07 -24.77 -0.26
CA THR A 257 7.63 -26.11 -0.52
C THR A 257 8.38 -26.67 0.69
N SER A 258 9.17 -25.85 1.40
CA SER A 258 9.82 -26.23 2.65
C SER A 258 8.79 -26.64 3.72
N ASN A 259 7.70 -25.89 3.85
CA ASN A 259 6.64 -26.19 4.81
C ASN A 259 5.90 -27.49 4.44
N ILE A 260 5.67 -27.77 3.16
CA ILE A 260 5.12 -29.07 2.71
C ILE A 260 6.05 -30.22 3.09
N VAL A 261 7.34 -30.11 2.76
CA VAL A 261 8.34 -31.17 3.01
C VAL A 261 8.50 -31.42 4.52
N ARG A 262 8.41 -30.38 5.34
CA ARG A 262 8.51 -30.48 6.81
C ARG A 262 7.18 -30.82 7.48
N SER A 263 6.06 -30.71 6.78
CA SER A 263 4.75 -31.03 7.33
C SER A 263 4.57 -32.54 7.47
N SER A 264 3.72 -32.95 8.40
CA SER A 264 3.27 -34.34 8.53
C SER A 264 2.24 -34.74 7.46
N GLN A 265 1.95 -33.85 6.50
CA GLN A 265 1.01 -34.14 5.42
C GLN A 265 1.72 -34.88 4.28
N PRO A 266 1.05 -35.85 3.63
CA PRO A 266 1.60 -36.50 2.46
C PRO A 266 1.77 -35.47 1.34
N ILE A 267 2.87 -35.56 0.59
CA ILE A 267 3.21 -34.64 -0.51
C ILE A 267 2.07 -34.52 -1.55
N SER A 268 1.24 -35.55 -1.71
CA SER A 268 0.05 -35.53 -2.56
C SER A 268 -0.99 -34.48 -2.17
N ALA A 269 -0.99 -33.99 -0.92
CA ALA A 269 -1.89 -32.93 -0.46
C ALA A 269 -1.52 -31.53 -0.99
N ALA A 270 -0.31 -31.37 -1.56
CA ALA A 270 0.16 -30.10 -2.14
C ALA A 270 -0.30 -29.87 -3.59
N PHE A 271 -0.80 -30.90 -4.28
CA PHE A 271 -1.26 -30.80 -5.66
C PHE A 271 -2.79 -30.66 -5.69
N ALA A 272 -3.31 -29.69 -6.44
CA ALA A 272 -4.75 -29.67 -6.72
C ALA A 272 -5.08 -30.83 -7.67
N GLN A 273 -6.30 -31.39 -7.59
CA GLN A 273 -6.72 -32.48 -8.49
C GLN A 273 -6.63 -32.11 -9.98
N GLU A 274 -6.63 -30.81 -10.31
CA GLU A 274 -6.46 -30.29 -11.67
C GLU A 274 -5.00 -30.32 -12.16
N ASP A 275 -4.02 -30.38 -11.26
CA ASP A 275 -2.58 -30.45 -11.58
C ASP A 275 -2.08 -31.89 -11.79
N VAL A 276 -2.94 -32.89 -11.52
CA VAL A 276 -2.62 -34.30 -11.75
C VAL A 276 -3.06 -34.66 -13.16
N PRO A 277 -2.12 -34.94 -14.10
CA PRO A 277 -2.49 -35.34 -15.44
C PRO A 277 -3.39 -36.59 -15.37
N PRO A 278 -4.49 -36.65 -16.16
CA PRO A 278 -5.32 -37.84 -16.18
C PRO A 278 -4.44 -39.01 -16.60
N GLY A 279 -4.35 -40.02 -15.73
CA GLY A 279 -3.51 -41.19 -15.96
C GLY A 279 -3.85 -41.81 -17.31
N GLN A 280 -2.82 -42.06 -18.14
CA GLN A 280 -3.02 -42.77 -19.39
C GLN A 280 -3.59 -44.16 -19.07
N THR A 281 -4.79 -44.42 -19.56
CA THR A 281 -5.39 -45.76 -19.54
C THR A 281 -4.51 -46.67 -20.38
N ARG A 282 -3.87 -47.63 -19.72
CA ARG A 282 -3.02 -48.65 -20.34
C ARG A 282 -3.85 -49.69 -21.07
#